data_AF-A0A3S5CFK4-F1
#
_entry.id   AF-A0A3S5CFK4-F1
#
_cell.length_a   1.000
_cell.length_b   1.000
_cell.length_c   1.000
_cell.angle_alpha   90.00
_cell.angle_beta   90.00
_cell.angle_gamma   90.00
#
_symmetry.space_group_name_H-M   'P 1'
#
loop_
_entity.id
_entity.type
_entity.pdbx_description
1 polymer ?
#
loop_
_entity_poly.entity_id
_entity_poly.type
_entity_poly.pdbx_seq_one_letter_code
_entity_poly.pdbx_strand_id
1 'polypeptide(L)'
;MTNHISSFGDTVLALTKCGQVFAWGNNEYGQIWPVDEIQVASPTLLPVHDAYQIPEECRLEDRCGSNEFRPGRISSVAAAGSMCGLLDEFGQVRCR
;
A
#
# COMPACT_ATOMS: atom_id res chain seq x y z
N MET A 1 17.44 8.18 10.10
CA MET A 1 16.55 7.15 9.51
C MET A 1 15.13 7.49 9.90
N THR A 2 14.38 8.08 8.97
CA THR A 2 13.07 8.71 9.16
C THR A 2 11.94 7.72 8.86
N ASN A 3 10.95 7.63 9.75
CA ASN A 3 9.68 6.97 9.46
C ASN A 3 8.80 7.96 8.68
N HIS A 4 8.17 7.53 7.59
CA HIS A 4 7.32 8.38 6.77
C HIS A 4 5.85 8.20 7.16
N ILE A 5 5.20 9.32 7.47
CA ILE A 5 3.75 9.44 7.68
C ILE A 5 3.28 10.45 6.63
N SER A 6 2.24 10.11 5.88
CA SER A 6 1.65 10.98 4.87
C SER A 6 0.13 10.91 4.99
N SER A 7 -0.51 12.06 5.07
CA SER A 7 -1.97 12.17 5.03
C SER A 7 -2.37 13.56 4.53
N PHE A 8 -3.24 13.57 3.54
CA PHE A 8 -3.97 14.74 3.05
C PHE A 8 -5.46 14.35 2.98
N GLY A 9 -6.03 13.96 4.12
CA GLY A 9 -7.41 13.47 4.24
C GLY A 9 -7.67 12.85 5.62
N ASP A 10 -8.83 12.24 5.80
CA ASP A 10 -9.20 11.57 7.05
C ASP A 10 -8.59 10.16 7.16
N THR A 11 -7.96 9.66 6.08
CA THR A 11 -7.21 8.40 6.06
C THR A 11 -5.73 8.64 6.32
N VAL A 12 -5.11 7.78 7.12
CA VAL A 12 -3.69 7.86 7.47
C VAL A 12 -2.99 6.55 7.11
N LEU A 13 -1.80 6.66 6.52
CA LEU A 13 -0.89 5.55 6.29
C LEU A 13 0.39 5.70 7.11
N ALA A 14 0.91 4.60 7.62
CA ALA A 14 2.21 4.52 8.28
C ALA A 14 3.04 3.38 7.73
N LEU A 15 4.30 3.67 7.37
CA LEU A 15 5.29 2.68 6.97
C LEU A 15 6.27 2.43 8.10
N THR A 16 6.39 1.16 8.49
CA THR A 16 7.39 0.74 9.48
C THR A 16 8.76 0.57 8.83
N LYS A 17 9.81 0.60 9.66
CA LYS A 17 11.16 0.20 9.24
C LYS A 17 11.23 -1.24 8.75
N CYS A 18 10.27 -2.09 9.09
CA CYS A 18 10.16 -3.48 8.65
C CYS A 18 9.47 -3.63 7.28
N GLY A 19 8.98 -2.54 6.66
CA GLY A 19 8.29 -2.59 5.37
C GLY A 19 6.79 -2.86 5.51
N GLN A 20 6.29 -3.01 6.74
CA GLN A 20 4.87 -3.20 7.02
C GLN A 20 4.14 -1.86 6.92
N VAL A 21 2.94 -1.88 6.33
CA VAL A 21 2.08 -0.72 6.16
C VAL A 21 0.87 -0.85 7.06
N PHE A 22 0.58 0.20 7.83
CA PHE A 22 -0.61 0.32 8.66
C PHE A 22 -1.50 1.44 8.15
N ALA A 23 -2.81 1.28 8.30
CA ALA A 23 -3.79 2.30 7.96
C ALA A 23 -4.88 2.43 9.02
N TRP A 24 -5.40 3.65 9.18
CA TRP A 24 -6.55 3.98 10.02
C TRP A 24 -7.21 5.27 9.52
N GLY A 25 -8.39 5.59 10.05
CA GLY A 25 -9.17 6.76 9.67
C GLY A 25 -10.35 6.43 8.76
N ASN A 26 -10.68 7.36 7.87
CA ASN A 26 -11.79 7.20 6.90
C ASN A 26 -11.50 6.03 5.94
N ASN A 27 -12.54 5.23 5.71
CA ASN A 27 -12.56 4.10 4.80
C ASN A 27 -13.87 4.04 3.99
N GLU A 28 -14.55 5.18 3.79
CA GLU A 28 -15.82 5.26 3.04
C GLU A 28 -15.71 4.76 1.60
N TYR A 29 -14.49 4.74 1.05
CA TYR A 29 -14.18 4.31 -0.30
C TYR A 29 -13.41 2.98 -0.36
N GLY A 30 -13.21 2.30 0.78
CA GLY A 30 -12.42 1.06 0.83
C GLY A 30 -10.90 1.28 0.73
N GLN A 31 -10.42 2.46 1.16
CA GLN A 31 -9.00 2.82 1.19
C GLN A 31 -8.18 1.94 2.15
N ILE A 32 -8.82 1.29 3.13
CA ILE A 32 -8.22 0.46 4.17
C ILE A 32 -8.72 -0.99 4.00
N TRP A 33 -7.85 -1.90 3.59
CA TRP A 33 -8.20 -3.29 3.35
C TRP A 33 -7.53 -4.25 4.33
N PRO A 34 -8.15 -5.39 4.65
CA PRO A 34 -9.42 -5.92 4.14
C PRO A 34 -10.64 -5.49 4.99
N VAL A 35 -10.58 -4.30 5.59
CA VAL A 35 -11.54 -3.80 6.57
C VAL A 35 -12.77 -3.23 5.84
N ASP A 36 -13.97 -3.60 6.26
CA ASP A 36 -15.23 -3.14 5.64
C ASP A 36 -15.89 -1.99 6.43
N GLU A 37 -15.36 -1.65 7.60
CA GLU A 37 -15.82 -0.55 8.43
C GLU A 37 -15.52 0.80 7.76
N ILE A 38 -16.53 1.67 7.70
CA ILE A 38 -16.44 3.03 7.16
C ILE A 38 -15.39 3.90 7.89
N GLN A 39 -15.16 3.65 9.18
CA GLN A 39 -14.20 4.38 10.00
C GLN A 39 -13.38 3.39 10.82
N VAL A 40 -12.06 3.41 10.62
CA VAL A 40 -11.13 2.52 11.30
C VAL A 40 -10.42 3.29 12.41
N ALA A 41 -10.79 3.05 13.66
CA ALA A 41 -10.31 3.86 14.79
C ALA A 41 -8.86 3.52 15.23
N SER A 42 -8.38 2.33 14.87
CA SER A 42 -7.08 1.82 15.31
C SER A 42 -6.19 1.48 14.12
N PRO A 43 -4.85 1.65 14.22
CA PRO A 43 -3.93 1.23 13.17
C PRO A 43 -4.10 -0.27 12.82
N THR A 44 -4.49 -0.54 11.59
CA THR A 44 -4.69 -1.91 11.08
C THR A 44 -3.60 -2.25 10.07
N LEU A 45 -3.01 -3.43 10.21
CA LEU A 45 -1.99 -3.92 9.28
C LEU A 45 -2.62 -4.21 7.91
N LEU A 46 -2.09 -3.59 6.87
CA LEU A 46 -2.49 -3.88 5.50
C LEU A 46 -1.75 -5.13 5.01
N PRO A 47 -2.43 -6.10 4.38
CA PRO A 47 -1.81 -7.32 3.86
C PRO A 47 -1.07 -7.06 2.53
N VAL A 48 -0.25 -6.00 2.45
CA VAL A 48 0.44 -5.56 1.22
C VAL A 48 1.42 -6.58 0.64
N HIS A 49 1.94 -7.51 1.45
CA HIS A 49 2.91 -8.52 1.02
C HIS A 49 2.23 -9.87 0.68
N ASP A 50 1.04 -10.12 1.23
CA ASP A 50 0.31 -11.38 1.07
C ASP A 50 -0.87 -11.24 0.08
N ALA A 51 -1.40 -10.01 -0.08
CA ALA A 51 -2.50 -9.71 -0.97
C ALA A 51 -1.98 -9.15 -2.30
N TYR A 52 -1.60 -10.02 -3.24
CA TYR A 52 -2.31 -10.11 -4.52
C TYR A 52 -1.61 -11.05 -5.51
N GLN A 53 -2.38 -11.98 -6.06
CA GLN A 53 -2.18 -12.48 -7.42
C GLN A 53 -2.42 -11.31 -8.38
N ILE A 54 -1.38 -10.89 -9.09
CA ILE A 54 -1.46 -9.80 -10.07
C ILE A 54 -2.25 -10.31 -11.28
N PRO A 55 -3.31 -9.62 -11.74
CA PRO A 55 -3.96 -9.91 -13.02
C PRO A 55 -2.91 -9.95 -14.14
N GLU A 56 -2.93 -10.94 -15.03
CA GLU A 56 -1.89 -11.11 -16.07
C GLU A 56 -1.64 -9.83 -16.88
N GLU A 57 -2.67 -9.04 -17.10
CA GLU A 57 -2.65 -7.74 -17.79
C GLU A 57 -1.73 -6.68 -17.15
N CYS A 58 -1.42 -6.81 -15.86
CA CYS A 58 -0.49 -5.92 -15.14
C CYS A 58 0.91 -6.51 -15.00
N ARG A 59 1.17 -7.71 -15.54
CA ARG A 59 2.54 -8.23 -15.74
C ARG A 59 3.16 -7.47 -16.91
N LEU A 60 3.73 -6.29 -16.63
CA LEU A 60 4.61 -5.63 -17.58
C LEU A 60 5.75 -6.60 -17.92
N GLU A 61 5.98 -6.82 -19.22
CA GLU A 61 7.00 -7.77 -19.71
C GLU A 61 8.39 -7.38 -19.17
N ASP A 62 8.90 -8.17 -18.23
CA ASP A 62 10.24 -7.98 -17.69
C ASP A 62 11.30 -8.20 -18.77
N ARG A 63 12.11 -7.17 -19.04
CA ARG A 63 13.35 -7.25 -19.85
C ARG A 63 14.51 -7.99 -19.15
N CYS A 64 14.23 -8.83 -18.16
CA CYS A 64 15.26 -9.64 -17.52
C CYS A 64 14.68 -10.94 -16.96
N GLY A 65 14.52 -11.96 -17.81
CA GLY A 65 14.88 -13.37 -17.58
C GLY A 65 14.40 -14.16 -16.34
N SER A 66 13.68 -13.60 -15.37
CA SER A 66 13.13 -14.32 -14.22
C SER A 66 11.68 -13.91 -14.02
N ASN A 67 10.76 -14.79 -14.44
CA ASN A 67 9.33 -14.55 -14.59
C ASN A 67 8.54 -14.56 -13.26
N GLU A 68 9.10 -13.98 -12.19
CA GLU A 68 8.46 -13.94 -10.87
C GLU A 68 8.49 -12.50 -10.36
N PHE A 69 7.45 -11.73 -10.70
CA PHE A 69 7.24 -10.41 -10.14
C PHE A 69 6.99 -10.55 -8.65
N ARG A 70 7.99 -10.18 -7.85
CA ARG A 70 7.89 -10.12 -6.40
C ARG A 70 7.72 -8.66 -6.01
N PRO A 71 6.61 -8.27 -5.34
CA PRO A 71 6.50 -6.92 -4.82
C PRO A 71 7.72 -6.65 -3.92
N GLY A 72 8.41 -5.55 -4.19
CA GLY A 72 9.54 -5.14 -3.39
C GLY A 72 9.09 -4.67 -2.02
N ARG A 73 10.06 -4.48 -1.14
CA ARG A 73 9.79 -3.83 0.15
C ARG A 73 9.20 -2.44 -0.09
N ILE A 74 8.08 -2.15 0.57
CA ILE A 74 7.49 -0.80 0.52
C ILE A 74 8.49 0.20 1.08
N SER A 75 8.78 1.21 0.26
CA SER A 75 9.78 2.25 0.52
C SER A 75 9.14 3.59 0.85
N SER A 76 7.92 3.85 0.34
CA SER A 76 7.17 5.08 0.61
C SER A 76 5.66 4.87 0.55
N VAL A 77 4.91 5.70 1.28
CA VAL A 77 3.45 5.70 1.32
C VAL A 77 2.92 7.13 1.22
N ALA A 78 1.77 7.28 0.57
CA ALA A 78 1.06 8.55 0.43
C ALA A 78 -0.44 8.32 0.65
N ALA A 79 -1.10 9.22 1.39
CA ALA A 79 -2.56 9.21 1.49
C ALA A 79 -3.11 10.60 1.18
N ALA A 80 -4.19 10.63 0.41
CA ALA A 80 -4.98 11.81 0.09
C ALA A 80 -6.46 11.46 0.26
N GLY A 81 -7.35 12.47 0.29
CA GLY A 81 -8.77 12.37 0.63
C GLY A 81 -9.40 10.99 0.51
N SER A 82 -9.51 10.48 -0.72
CA SER A 82 -10.11 9.17 -1.03
C SER A 82 -9.13 8.16 -1.61
N MET A 83 -7.83 8.43 -1.61
CA MET A 83 -6.83 7.61 -2.31
C MET A 83 -5.59 7.33 -1.47
N CYS A 84 -5.07 6.12 -1.59
CA CYS A 84 -3.85 5.65 -0.94
C CYS A 84 -2.85 5.18 -1.99
N GLY A 85 -1.59 5.56 -1.85
CA GLY A 85 -0.49 5.22 -2.75
C GLY A 85 0.66 4.55 -2.02
N LEU A 86 1.25 3.51 -2.62
CA LEU A 86 2.40 2.76 -2.14
C LEU A 86 3.47 2.74 -3.22
N LEU A 87 4.72 2.96 -2.84
CA LEU A 87 5.91 2.83 -3.70
C LEU A 87 6.83 1.77 -3.10
N ASP A 88 7.31 0.84 -3.91
CA ASP A 88 8.30 -0.15 -3.49
C ASP A 88 9.75 0.25 -3.84
N GLU A 89 10.71 -0.57 -3.42
CA GLU A 89 12.14 -0.34 -3.70
C GLU A 89 12.53 -0.54 -5.16
N PHE A 90 11.70 -1.23 -5.96
CA PHE A 90 11.91 -1.42 -7.40
C PHE A 90 11.30 -0.29 -8.23
N GLY A 91 10.66 0.69 -7.58
CA GLY A 91 10.01 1.83 -8.24
C GLY A 91 8.57 1.55 -8.69
N GLN A 92 7.97 0.44 -8.26
CA GLN A 92 6.59 0.10 -8.58
C GLN A 92 5.64 0.92 -7.71
N VAL A 93 4.63 1.51 -8.34
CA VAL A 93 3.60 2.29 -7.67
C VAL A 93 2.28 1.53 -7.68
N ARG A 94 1.59 1.51 -6.53
CA ARG A 94 0.22 0.99 -6.41
C ARG A 94 -0.66 2.05 -5.79
N CYS A 95 -1.87 2.19 -6.32
CA CYS A 95 -2.89 3.04 -5.74
C CYS A 95 -4.15 2.24 -5.42
N ARG A 96 -4.90 2.74 -4.45
CA ARG A 96 -6.29 2.39 -4.19
C ARG A 96 -7.10 3.65 -3.99
#